data_AF-A0A7L5UHG4-F1
#
_entry.id   AF-A0A7L5UHG4-F1
#
_cell.length_a   1.000
_cell.length_b   1.000
_cell.length_c   1.000
_cell.angle_alpha   90.00
_cell.angle_beta   90.00
_cell.angle_gamma   90.00
#
_symmetry.space_group_name_H-M   'P 1'
#
loop_
_entity.id
_entity.type
_entity.pdbx_description
1 polymer ?
#
loop_
_entity_poly.entity_id
_entity_poly.type
_entity_poly.pdbx_seq_one_letter_code
_entity_poly.pdbx_strand_id
1 'polypeptide(L)'
;MGLQSAYQNAMKNWDAKKDSVNKTDDIPAGEYQVILDKVEHPTFKSGWDCLQFTMQVIKGEFAGRKEYIRLSLATTTKAGKPMPDFVVNRAIRTIDKVAAEVGLHLTPNEFPDNETDAYERLVTAFKPYEAKPLAMKITVSENKKDPDNPYRNYDFGPGEQINKPIAETNEEIAKAVEGTMGDTTTVDDEKLPF
;
A
#
# COMPACT_ATOMS: atom_id res chain seq x y z
N MET A 1 3.59 24.14 -9.70
CA MET A 1 4.71 23.93 -10.65
C MET A 1 4.21 24.14 -12.06
N GLY A 2 5.00 24.78 -12.94
CA GLY A 2 4.69 24.85 -14.37
C GLY A 2 5.15 23.58 -15.11
N LEU A 3 4.54 23.30 -16.27
CA LEU A 3 4.86 22.12 -17.09
C LEU A 3 6.35 22.04 -17.48
N GLN A 4 7.00 23.19 -17.66
CA GLN A 4 8.43 23.28 -17.99
C GLN A 4 9.32 22.77 -16.84
N SER A 5 8.99 23.10 -15.59
CA SER A 5 9.73 22.62 -14.41
C SER A 5 9.51 21.13 -14.17
N ALA A 6 8.29 20.64 -14.42
CA ALA A 6 7.97 19.21 -14.34
C ALA A 6 8.77 18.39 -15.37
N TYR A 7 8.90 18.89 -16.61
CA TYR A 7 9.70 18.26 -17.65
C TYR A 7 11.19 18.20 -17.29
N GLN A 8 11.76 19.31 -16.81
CA GLN A 8 13.17 19.36 -16.40
C GLN A 8 13.47 18.37 -15.26
N ASN A 9 12.56 18.21 -14.30
CA ASN A 9 12.70 17.23 -13.23
C ASN A 9 12.56 15.80 -13.74
N ALA A 10 11.56 15.51 -14.59
CA ALA A 10 11.33 14.17 -15.13
C ALA A 10 12.48 13.69 -16.03
N MET A 11 13.13 14.60 -16.76
CA MET A 11 14.23 14.27 -17.67
C MET A 11 15.61 14.23 -16.99
N LYS A 12 15.70 14.58 -15.70
CA LYS A 12 16.96 14.59 -14.97
C LYS A 12 17.44 13.15 -14.77
N ASN A 13 18.55 12.80 -15.43
CA ASN A 13 19.12 11.45 -15.44
C ASN A 13 18.21 10.35 -16.05
N TRP A 14 17.34 10.74 -16.99
CA TRP A 14 16.41 9.85 -17.69
C TRP A 14 16.87 9.58 -19.13
N ASP A 15 17.13 8.31 -19.46
CA ASP A 15 17.38 7.86 -20.83
C ASP A 15 16.09 7.23 -21.40
N ALA A 16 15.42 7.96 -22.30
CA ALA A 16 14.16 7.54 -22.90
C ALA A 16 14.22 6.20 -23.67
N LYS A 17 15.42 5.68 -24.00
CA LYS A 17 15.58 4.41 -24.70
C LYS A 17 15.90 3.24 -23.76
N LYS A 18 16.32 3.52 -22.53
CA LYS A 18 16.80 2.50 -21.58
C LYS A 18 15.99 2.44 -20.31
N ASP A 19 15.47 3.58 -19.86
CA ASP A 19 14.73 3.68 -18.62
C ASP A 19 13.24 3.36 -18.83
N SER A 20 12.69 2.56 -17.92
CA SER A 20 11.27 2.18 -17.91
C SER A 20 10.43 3.29 -17.33
N VAL A 21 9.42 3.77 -18.08
CA VAL A 21 8.54 4.89 -17.68
C VAL A 21 7.81 4.58 -16.37
N ASN A 22 7.74 3.30 -16.02
CA ASN A 22 7.07 2.77 -14.84
C ASN A 22 7.94 2.77 -13.58
N LYS A 23 8.97 3.63 -13.46
CA LYS A 23 9.67 3.83 -12.19
C LYS A 23 8.71 4.52 -11.22
N THR A 24 8.05 3.70 -10.41
CA THR A 24 7.30 4.19 -9.27
C THR A 24 8.32 4.31 -8.16
N ASP A 25 8.65 5.53 -7.75
CA ASP A 25 9.59 5.73 -6.64
C ASP A 25 9.08 5.02 -5.37
N ASP A 26 9.98 4.62 -4.47
CA ASP A 26 9.52 4.15 -3.17
C ASP A 26 8.91 5.31 -2.39
N ILE A 27 7.81 5.07 -1.65
CA ILE A 27 7.32 6.10 -0.72
C ILE A 27 8.37 6.32 0.38
N PRO A 28 8.60 7.56 0.83
CA PRO A 28 9.67 7.85 1.80
C PRO A 28 9.43 7.17 3.15
N ALA A 29 10.44 7.23 4.05
CA ALA A 29 10.24 6.81 5.42
C ALA A 29 9.20 7.69 6.11
N GLY A 30 8.31 7.10 6.90
CA GLY A 30 7.20 7.81 7.51
C GLY A 30 6.11 6.89 8.03
N GLU A 31 5.02 7.51 8.49
CA GLU A 31 3.82 6.82 8.97
C GLU A 31 2.68 7.05 7.99
N TYR A 32 2.01 5.97 7.62
CA TYR A 32 1.02 5.94 6.56
C TYR A 32 -0.23 5.21 7.03
N GLN A 33 -1.40 5.76 6.69
CA GLN A 33 -2.65 5.00 6.73
C GLN A 33 -2.78 4.27 5.40
N VAL A 34 -2.92 2.94 5.47
CA VAL A 34 -3.01 2.08 4.29
C VAL A 34 -4.20 1.15 4.38
N ILE A 35 -4.62 0.60 3.25
CA ILE A 35 -5.49 -0.57 3.17
C ILE A 35 -4.68 -1.76 2.68
N LEU A 36 -5.00 -2.94 3.22
CA LEU A 36 -4.51 -4.19 2.66
C LEU A 36 -5.20 -4.44 1.32
N ASP A 37 -4.58 -4.06 0.21
CA ASP A 37 -5.18 -4.14 -1.13
C ASP A 37 -5.23 -5.57 -1.63
N LYS A 38 -4.13 -6.33 -1.48
CA LYS A 38 -4.01 -7.69 -1.99
C LYS A 38 -2.94 -8.49 -1.26
N VAL A 39 -3.19 -9.78 -1.08
CA VAL A 39 -2.16 -10.76 -0.69
C VAL A 39 -1.98 -11.80 -1.79
N GLU A 40 -0.75 -12.00 -2.24
CA GLU A 40 -0.45 -12.95 -3.31
C GLU A 40 0.89 -13.67 -3.12
N HIS A 41 1.06 -14.77 -3.83
CA HIS A 41 2.26 -15.59 -3.86
C HIS A 41 2.92 -15.51 -5.25
N PRO A 42 3.76 -14.48 -5.51
CA PRO A 42 4.44 -14.33 -6.78
C PRO A 42 5.70 -15.21 -6.87
N THR A 43 5.74 -16.02 -7.92
CA THR A 43 6.93 -16.74 -8.39
C THR A 43 7.71 -15.88 -9.39
N PHE A 44 8.97 -15.58 -9.09
CA PHE A 44 9.83 -14.83 -10.01
C PHE A 44 10.63 -15.79 -10.89
N LYS A 45 10.91 -15.39 -12.15
CA LYS A 45 11.77 -16.15 -13.08
C LYS A 45 13.15 -16.51 -12.51
N SER A 46 13.60 -15.80 -11.47
CA SER A 46 14.85 -16.08 -10.77
C SER A 46 14.79 -17.27 -9.80
N GLY A 47 13.66 -17.98 -9.73
CA GLY A 47 13.38 -19.05 -8.77
C GLY A 47 13.11 -18.55 -7.36
N TRP A 48 12.82 -17.25 -7.19
CA TRP A 48 12.49 -16.68 -5.90
C TRP A 48 10.98 -16.68 -5.71
N ASP A 49 10.51 -17.27 -4.62
CA ASP A 49 9.14 -17.20 -4.14
C ASP A 49 9.05 -16.39 -2.86
N CYS A 50 7.95 -15.67 -2.73
CA CYS A 50 7.65 -14.87 -1.54
C CYS A 50 6.14 -14.67 -1.38
N LEU A 51 5.74 -14.32 -0.16
CA LEU A 51 4.45 -13.73 0.10
C LEU A 51 4.56 -12.22 -0.17
N GLN A 52 3.66 -11.67 -0.98
CA GLN A 52 3.58 -10.25 -1.26
C GLN A 52 2.30 -9.67 -0.67
N PHE A 53 2.46 -8.71 0.26
CA PHE A 53 1.39 -7.82 0.67
C PHE A 53 1.45 -6.55 -0.17
N THR A 54 0.32 -6.19 -0.78
CA THR A 54 0.15 -4.90 -1.45
C THR A 54 -0.61 -3.98 -0.49
N MET A 55 0.05 -2.92 -0.05
CA MET A 55 -0.52 -1.90 0.83
C MET A 55 -0.78 -0.64 0.01
N GLN A 56 -2.02 -0.15 -0.02
CA GLN A 56 -2.34 1.10 -0.72
C GLN A 56 -2.52 2.23 0.29
N VAL A 57 -1.77 3.31 0.14
CA VAL A 57 -1.91 4.50 0.98
C VAL A 57 -3.27 5.16 0.73
N ILE A 58 -4.02 5.41 1.80
CA ILE A 58 -5.38 6.00 1.72
C ILE A 58 -5.44 7.48 2.11
N LYS A 59 -4.40 8.01 2.78
CA LYS A 59 -4.39 9.38 3.32
C LYS A 59 -3.01 10.02 3.16
N GLY A 60 -3.00 11.35 2.99
CA GLY A 60 -1.79 12.15 2.88
C GLY A 60 -1.31 12.36 1.44
N GLU A 61 -0.12 12.95 1.30
CA GLU A 61 0.47 13.32 0.00
C GLU A 61 0.66 12.13 -0.95
N PHE A 62 0.88 10.94 -0.40
CA PHE A 62 1.12 9.71 -1.15
C PHE A 62 -0.13 8.85 -1.35
N ALA A 63 -1.33 9.39 -1.12
CA ALA A 63 -2.58 8.65 -1.32
C ALA A 63 -2.68 8.04 -2.73
N GLY A 64 -3.14 6.79 -2.82
CA GLY A 64 -3.21 6.01 -4.05
C GLY A 64 -1.91 5.29 -4.43
N ARG A 65 -0.78 5.60 -3.79
CA ARG A 65 0.48 4.87 -3.99
C ARG A 65 0.38 3.47 -3.38
N LYS A 66 0.92 2.50 -4.09
CA LYS A 66 1.04 1.11 -3.64
C LYS A 66 2.44 0.85 -3.12
N GLU A 67 2.50 0.14 -2.02
CA GLU A 67 3.69 -0.34 -1.36
C GLU A 67 3.68 -1.87 -1.36
N TYR A 68 4.79 -2.47 -1.81
CA TYR A 68 4.86 -3.92 -2.03
C TYR A 68 5.83 -4.55 -1.02
N ILE A 69 5.26 -5.24 -0.04
CA ILE A 69 6.03 -5.86 1.04
C ILE A 69 6.19 -7.34 0.70
N ARG A 70 7.41 -7.72 0.32
CA ARG A 70 7.76 -9.08 -0.08
C ARG A 70 8.51 -9.78 1.05
N LEU A 71 7.95 -10.89 1.52
CA LEU A 71 8.49 -11.67 2.63
C LEU A 71 8.77 -13.10 2.17
N SER A 72 9.99 -13.55 2.38
CA SER A 72 10.39 -14.92 2.08
C SER A 72 10.39 -15.75 3.36
N LEU A 73 9.73 -16.90 3.31
CA LEU A 73 9.79 -17.97 4.31
C LEU A 73 10.87 -19.01 3.98
N ALA A 74 11.76 -18.69 3.03
CA ALA A 74 12.82 -19.59 2.61
C ALA A 74 13.75 -19.97 3.76
N THR A 75 13.81 -21.26 4.07
CA THR A 75 14.67 -21.88 5.09
C THR A 75 16.09 -22.11 4.57
N THR A 76 16.29 -22.01 3.25
CA THR A 76 17.59 -22.13 2.60
C THR A 76 17.86 -20.98 1.65
N THR A 77 19.12 -20.59 1.55
CA THR A 77 19.61 -19.58 0.58
C THR A 77 19.74 -20.21 -0.81
N LYS A 78 19.85 -19.38 -1.86
CA LYS A 78 20.14 -19.85 -3.24
C LYS A 78 21.43 -20.69 -3.35
N ALA A 79 22.35 -20.55 -2.39
CA ALA A 79 23.59 -21.31 -2.33
C ALA A 79 23.47 -22.64 -1.53
N GLY A 80 22.26 -23.03 -1.12
CA GLY A 80 21.99 -24.24 -0.34
C GLY A 80 22.37 -24.15 1.15
N LYS A 81 22.80 -22.98 1.63
CA LYS A 81 23.09 -22.76 3.06
C LYS A 81 21.79 -22.49 3.82
N PRO A 82 21.66 -22.93 5.09
CA PRO A 82 20.50 -22.58 5.91
C PRO A 82 20.36 -21.06 6.02
N MET A 83 19.13 -20.58 5.86
CA MET A 83 18.77 -19.19 6.08
C MET A 83 18.93 -18.89 7.57
N PRO A 84 19.51 -17.74 7.96
CA PRO A 84 19.56 -17.37 9.37
C PRO A 84 18.16 -17.27 9.97
N ASP A 85 17.97 -17.86 11.15
CA ASP A 85 16.67 -17.91 11.85
C ASP A 85 16.03 -16.53 12.02
N PHE A 86 16.84 -15.48 12.23
CA PHE A 86 16.33 -14.13 12.39
C PHE A 86 15.58 -13.61 11.15
N VAL A 87 15.92 -14.07 9.95
CA VAL A 87 15.27 -13.66 8.70
C VAL A 87 13.88 -14.27 8.62
N VAL A 88 13.78 -15.58 8.82
CA VAL A 88 12.51 -16.32 8.81
C VAL A 88 11.62 -15.87 9.96
N ASN A 89 12.17 -15.75 11.17
CA ASN A 89 11.44 -15.25 12.34
C ASN A 89 10.91 -13.83 12.13
N ARG A 90 11.69 -12.96 11.48
CA ARG A 90 11.23 -11.62 11.15
C ARG A 90 10.09 -11.65 10.13
N ALA A 91 10.17 -12.50 9.12
CA ALA A 91 9.09 -12.66 8.14
C ALA A 91 7.80 -13.13 8.82
N ILE A 92 7.87 -14.19 9.65
CA ILE A 92 6.72 -14.73 10.40
C ILE A 92 6.12 -13.67 11.33
N ARG A 93 6.94 -12.94 12.09
CA ARG A 93 6.47 -11.85 12.98
C ARG A 93 5.80 -10.73 12.20
N THR A 94 6.33 -10.38 11.03
CA THR A 94 5.72 -9.37 10.16
C THR A 94 4.34 -9.84 9.68
N ILE A 95 4.23 -11.09 9.24
CA ILE A 95 2.98 -11.70 8.78
C ILE A 95 1.94 -11.75 9.91
N ASP A 96 2.34 -12.21 11.09
CA ASP A 96 1.49 -12.29 12.28
C ASP A 96 1.01 -10.90 12.74
N LYS A 97 1.89 -9.91 12.67
CA LYS A 97 1.54 -8.52 12.99
C LYS A 97 0.48 -7.99 12.01
N VAL A 98 0.65 -8.16 10.70
CA VAL A 98 -0.35 -7.75 9.71
C VAL A 98 -1.67 -8.50 9.95
N ALA A 99 -1.62 -9.80 10.23
CA ALA A 99 -2.79 -10.60 10.56
C ALA A 99 -3.55 -10.02 11.76
N ALA A 100 -2.85 -9.75 12.87
CA ALA A 100 -3.45 -9.19 14.07
C ALA A 100 -4.11 -7.83 13.81
N GLU A 101 -3.47 -6.94 13.04
CA GLU A 101 -4.03 -5.62 12.73
C GLU A 101 -5.29 -5.69 11.84
N VAL A 102 -5.39 -6.70 10.97
CA VAL A 102 -6.62 -6.93 10.19
C VAL A 102 -7.66 -7.76 10.97
N GLY A 103 -7.32 -8.26 12.15
CA GLY A 103 -8.18 -9.11 12.99
C GLY A 103 -8.20 -10.59 12.61
N LEU A 104 -7.16 -11.07 11.92
CA LEU A 104 -6.88 -12.47 11.66
C LEU A 104 -5.97 -13.02 12.77
N HIS A 105 -6.29 -14.20 13.30
CA HIS A 105 -5.41 -14.93 14.21
C HIS A 105 -4.78 -16.10 13.45
N LEU A 106 -3.46 -16.05 13.27
CA LEU A 106 -2.72 -17.16 12.68
C LEU A 106 -2.43 -18.22 13.73
N THR A 107 -2.36 -19.46 13.28
CA THR A 107 -1.98 -20.61 14.10
C THR A 107 -0.73 -21.27 13.47
N PRO A 108 -0.10 -22.22 14.18
CA PRO A 108 1.01 -22.98 13.60
C PRO A 108 0.61 -23.76 12.33
N ASN A 109 -0.67 -24.06 12.12
CA ASN A 109 -1.14 -24.82 10.96
C ASN A 109 -0.97 -24.04 9.64
N GLU A 110 -0.89 -22.71 9.69
CA GLU A 110 -0.65 -21.87 8.52
C GLU A 110 0.83 -21.90 8.06
N PHE A 111 1.72 -22.52 8.85
CA PHE A 111 3.16 -22.61 8.58
C PHE A 111 3.62 -24.09 8.53
N PRO A 112 3.20 -24.88 7.52
CA PRO A 112 3.73 -26.22 7.29
C PRO A 112 5.22 -26.20 6.89
N ASP A 113 5.89 -27.35 6.94
CA ASP A 113 7.31 -27.50 6.57
C ASP A 113 7.61 -27.11 5.11
N ASN A 114 6.60 -27.14 4.23
CA ASN A 114 6.71 -26.71 2.85
C ASN A 114 6.37 -25.22 2.71
N GLU A 115 7.32 -24.44 2.20
CA GLU A 115 7.22 -22.99 2.03
C GLU A 115 6.10 -22.58 1.04
N THR A 116 5.97 -23.29 -0.09
CA THR A 116 4.92 -23.05 -1.10
C THR A 116 3.54 -23.26 -0.49
N ASP A 117 3.35 -24.35 0.26
CA ASP A 117 2.08 -24.65 0.93
C ASP A 117 1.76 -23.58 1.99
N ALA A 118 2.77 -23.09 2.72
CA ALA A 118 2.61 -22.01 3.68
C ALA A 118 2.13 -20.72 2.99
N TYR A 119 2.72 -20.34 1.87
CA TYR A 119 2.30 -19.16 1.12
C TYR A 119 0.84 -19.27 0.64
N GLU A 120 0.44 -20.42 0.10
CA GLU A 120 -0.93 -20.62 -0.38
C GLU A 120 -1.98 -20.60 0.75
N ARG A 121 -1.64 -21.19 1.90
CA ARG A 121 -2.48 -21.13 3.11
C ARG A 121 -2.64 -19.70 3.60
N LEU A 122 -1.54 -18.94 3.66
CA LEU A 122 -1.56 -17.55 4.08
C LEU A 122 -2.38 -16.69 3.11
N VAL A 123 -2.16 -16.80 1.80
CA VAL A 123 -2.98 -16.09 0.80
C VAL A 123 -4.47 -16.38 1.02
N THR A 124 -4.83 -17.65 1.22
CA THR A 124 -6.23 -18.04 1.46
C THR A 124 -6.76 -17.46 2.77
N ALA A 125 -5.97 -17.48 3.84
CA ALA A 125 -6.35 -16.95 5.15
C ALA A 125 -6.56 -15.43 5.13
N PHE A 126 -5.76 -14.70 4.33
CA PHE A 126 -5.84 -13.23 4.22
C PHE A 126 -6.93 -12.73 3.27
N LYS A 127 -7.43 -13.53 2.31
CA LYS A 127 -8.49 -13.11 1.37
C LYS A 127 -9.69 -12.40 2.02
N PRO A 128 -10.33 -12.91 3.09
CA PRO A 128 -11.48 -12.23 3.70
C PRO A 128 -11.11 -10.95 4.47
N TYR A 129 -9.82 -10.63 4.58
CA TYR A 129 -9.28 -9.48 5.28
C TYR A 129 -8.72 -8.41 4.34
N GLU A 130 -8.76 -8.64 3.02
CA GLU A 130 -8.48 -7.60 2.02
C GLU A 130 -9.44 -6.40 2.22
N ALA A 131 -8.98 -5.22 1.80
CA ALA A 131 -9.60 -3.91 1.99
C ALA A 131 -9.71 -3.40 3.45
N LYS A 132 -9.17 -4.11 4.44
CA LYS A 132 -9.11 -3.60 5.82
C LYS A 132 -8.02 -2.54 5.99
N PRO A 133 -8.31 -1.42 6.69
CA PRO A 133 -7.32 -0.38 6.95
C PRO A 133 -6.37 -0.79 8.07
N LEU A 134 -5.11 -0.41 7.95
CA LEU A 134 -4.07 -0.54 8.98
C LEU A 134 -3.10 0.64 8.92
N ALA A 135 -2.38 0.89 10.00
CA ALA A 135 -1.28 1.85 10.01
C ALA A 135 0.02 1.12 9.60
N MET A 136 0.80 1.75 8.73
CA MET A 136 2.10 1.24 8.27
C MET A 136 3.18 2.29 8.55
N LYS A 137 4.24 1.85 9.22
CA LYS A 137 5.43 2.66 9.49
C LYS A 137 6.61 2.14 8.69
N ILE A 138 7.18 3.01 7.88
CA ILE A 138 8.38 2.73 7.10
C ILE A 138 9.56 3.40 7.79
N THR A 139 10.58 2.62 8.10
CA THR A 139 11.86 3.12 8.60
C THR A 139 12.97 2.72 7.64
N VAL A 140 13.82 3.69 7.30
CA VAL A 140 14.99 3.48 6.44
C VAL A 140 16.23 3.62 7.31
N SER A 141 17.06 2.60 7.31
CA SER A 141 18.31 2.56 8.07
C SER A 141 19.49 2.37 7.13
N GLU A 142 20.59 3.08 7.39
CA GLU A 142 21.80 2.99 6.56
C GLU A 142 22.34 1.56 6.48
N ASN A 143 22.66 1.15 5.26
CA ASN A 143 23.34 -0.11 5.03
C ASN A 143 24.84 0.16 4.92
N LYS A 144 25.58 -0.16 5.99
CA LYS A 144 27.04 0.05 6.06
C LYS A 144 27.84 -0.67 4.96
N LYS A 145 27.26 -1.71 4.34
CA LYS A 145 27.91 -2.48 3.26
C LYS A 145 27.54 -1.97 1.86
N ASP A 146 26.44 -1.24 1.73
CA ASP A 146 25.92 -0.74 0.47
C ASP A 146 25.09 0.54 0.71
N PRO A 147 25.74 1.72 0.74
CA PRO A 147 25.08 2.98 1.07
C PRO A 147 23.96 3.39 0.11
N ASP A 148 24.03 2.93 -1.15
CA ASP A 148 23.03 3.24 -2.18
C ASP A 148 21.75 2.42 -2.02
N ASN A 149 21.79 1.33 -1.23
CA ASN A 149 20.64 0.46 -0.94
C ASN A 149 20.42 0.35 0.58
N PRO A 150 19.83 1.38 1.22
CA PRO A 150 19.54 1.35 2.64
C PRO A 150 18.47 0.30 2.98
N TYR A 151 18.53 -0.23 4.19
CA TYR A 151 17.54 -1.22 4.64
C TYR A 151 16.21 -0.53 4.93
N ARG A 152 15.16 -0.99 4.28
CA ARG A 152 13.78 -0.57 4.51
C ARG A 152 13.07 -1.58 5.41
N ASN A 153 12.58 -1.11 6.55
CA ASN A 153 11.90 -1.91 7.55
C ASN A 153 10.47 -1.41 7.74
N TYR A 154 9.57 -2.36 7.98
CA TYR A 154 8.14 -2.10 8.16
C TYR A 154 7.73 -2.49 9.58
N ASP A 155 6.85 -1.69 10.14
CA ASP A 155 6.07 -2.01 11.33
C ASP A 155 4.62 -1.62 11.08
N PHE A 156 3.69 -2.27 11.78
CA PHE A 156 2.26 -2.06 11.58
C PHE A 156 1.55 -1.77 12.89
N GLY A 157 0.45 -1.04 12.80
CA GLY A 157 -0.39 -0.72 13.94
C GLY A 157 -1.86 -0.61 13.54
N PRO A 158 -2.72 -0.27 14.50
CA PRO A 158 -4.15 -0.21 14.26
C PRO A 158 -4.44 0.89 13.23
N GLY A 159 -5.23 0.56 12.21
CA GLY A 159 -5.69 1.53 11.24
C GLY A 159 -6.60 2.56 11.89
N GLU A 160 -6.56 3.80 11.41
CA GLU A 160 -7.64 4.75 11.69
C GLU A 160 -8.92 4.17 11.08
N GLN A 161 -9.99 4.04 11.88
CA GLN A 161 -11.30 3.77 11.33
C GLN A 161 -11.66 4.93 10.41
N ILE A 162 -11.77 4.65 9.12
CA ILE A 162 -12.34 5.59 8.17
C ILE A 162 -13.81 5.69 8.56
N ASN A 163 -14.16 6.69 9.38
CA ASN A 163 -15.55 7.12 9.47
C ASN A 163 -15.93 7.45 8.03
N LYS A 164 -16.76 6.58 7.42
CA LYS A 164 -17.38 6.90 6.15
C LYS A 164 -17.87 8.34 6.26
N PRO A 165 -17.67 9.21 5.26
CA PRO A 165 -18.54 10.37 5.16
C PRO A 165 -19.94 9.78 5.27
N ILE A 166 -20.66 10.19 6.32
CA ILE A 166 -22.09 9.98 6.37
C ILE A 166 -22.51 10.62 5.06
N ALA A 167 -22.90 9.81 4.07
CA ALA A 167 -23.59 10.33 2.92
C ALA A 167 -24.81 10.97 3.56
N GLU A 168 -24.77 12.30 3.70
CA GLU A 168 -25.85 13.10 4.22
C GLU A 168 -27.06 12.62 3.44
N THR A 169 -27.88 11.85 4.14
CA THR A 169 -29.13 11.32 3.63
C THR A 169 -29.86 12.50 3.02
N ASN A 170 -30.34 12.33 1.79
CA ASN A 170 -31.00 13.33 0.95
C ASN A 170 -32.15 14.13 1.63
N GLU A 171 -32.45 13.88 2.90
CA GLU A 171 -33.43 14.62 3.72
C GLU A 171 -32.97 16.05 4.07
N GLU A 172 -31.67 16.34 4.19
CA GLU A 172 -31.21 17.74 4.43
C GLU A 172 -31.20 18.58 3.15
N ILE A 173 -31.00 17.98 1.98
CA ILE A 173 -31.14 18.66 0.68
C ILE A 173 -32.63 18.99 0.43
N ALA A 174 -33.55 18.09 0.80
CA ALA A 174 -34.99 18.35 0.65
C ALA A 174 -35.47 19.53 1.51
N LYS A 175 -34.97 19.68 2.74
CA LYS A 175 -35.29 20.83 3.60
C LYS A 175 -34.66 22.15 3.15
N ALA A 176 -33.48 22.09 2.51
CA ALA A 176 -32.86 23.29 1.95
C ALA A 176 -33.59 23.80 0.70
N VAL A 177 -34.20 22.91 -0.09
CA VAL A 177 -34.95 23.28 -1.31
C VAL A 177 -36.34 23.85 -1.00
N GLU A 178 -37.01 23.41 0.07
CA GLU A 178 -38.29 24.01 0.50
C GLU A 178 -38.13 25.40 1.15
N GLY A 179 -36.93 25.76 1.63
CA GLY A 179 -36.65 27.04 2.28
C GLY A 179 -36.38 28.22 1.33
N THR A 180 -36.23 27.98 0.02
CA THR A 180 -35.84 29.01 -0.96
C THR A 180 -36.78 29.07 -2.17
N MET A 181 -38.09 28.95 -1.96
CA MET A 181 -39.08 29.50 -2.90
C MET A 181 -39.58 30.84 -2.38
N GLY A 182 -38.76 31.88 -2.59
CA GLY A 182 -39.09 33.22 -2.12
C GLY A 182 -38.17 34.32 -2.59
N ASP A 183 -37.59 34.24 -3.79
CA ASP A 183 -37.35 35.45 -4.60
C ASP A 183 -37.03 35.09 -6.06
N THR A 184 -37.90 35.50 -6.98
CA THR A 184 -37.68 35.43 -8.42
C THR A 184 -36.84 36.62 -8.87
N THR A 185 -35.56 36.41 -9.19
CA THR A 185 -34.83 37.30 -10.10
C THR A 185 -34.68 36.63 -11.45
N THR A 186 -35.46 37.13 -12.41
CA THR A 186 -35.35 36.90 -13.84
C THR A 186 -33.95 37.27 -14.33
N VAL A 187 -33.26 36.33 -14.98
CA VAL A 187 -32.00 36.62 -15.68
C VAL A 187 -32.37 36.90 -17.14
N ASP A 188 -32.22 38.16 -17.57
CA ASP A 188 -32.43 38.59 -18.96
C ASP A 188 -31.23 38.15 -19.83
N ASP A 189 -31.53 37.44 -20.92
CA ASP A 189 -30.59 36.76 -21.83
C ASP A 189 -29.83 37.69 -22.80
N GLU A 190 -29.98 39.02 -22.71
CA GLU A 190 -29.45 39.98 -23.72
C GLU A 190 -28.02 40.50 -23.46
N LYS A 191 -27.21 39.88 -22.58
CA LYS A 191 -25.87 40.40 -22.22
C LYS A 191 -24.70 39.43 -22.40
N LEU A 192 -24.75 38.55 -23.40
CA LEU A 192 -23.56 37.79 -23.82
C LEU A 192 -22.97 38.40 -25.10
N PRO A 193 -21.77 39.02 -25.05
CA PRO A 193 -21.06 39.44 -26.26
C PRO A 193 -20.52 38.20 -26.99
N PHE A 194 -20.89 38.07 -28.26
CA PHE A 194 -20.34 37.09 -29.22
C PHE A 194 -18.88 37.39 -29.57
#